data_AF-A0A953TPM5-F1
#
_entry.id   AF-A0A953TPM5-F1
#
_cell.length_a   1.000
_cell.length_b   1.000
_cell.length_c   1.000
_cell.angle_alpha   90.00
_cell.angle_beta   90.00
_cell.angle_gamma   90.00
#
_symmetry.space_group_name_H-M   'P 1'
#
loop_
_entity.id
_entity.type
_entity.pdbx_description
1 polymer ?
#
loop_
_entity_poly.entity_id
_entity_poly.type
_entity_poly.pdbx_seq_one_letter_code
_entity_poly.pdbx_strand_id
1 'polypeptide(L)'
;MKLGANQSLERILESAIVVSWADLMPGTQTGLIHIEYGFAAGGTLDYLKFWSSITRGQWLLACEYWMSASTFHSAGVHFHNGYQSEGLAHILGSVMQHQTAFSLPADLGRQGLLQIPAPTQEESVVAAASVSEALDRVGSAPAQLAVA
;
A
#
# COMPACT_ATOMS: atom_id res chain seq x y z
N MET A 1 -22.98 9.86 -13.75
CA MET A 1 -21.74 10.22 -13.04
C MET A 1 -21.97 9.98 -11.56
N LYS A 2 -21.28 9.01 -10.96
CA LYS A 2 -21.42 8.66 -9.55
C LYS A 2 -20.17 9.13 -8.82
N LEU A 3 -20.21 10.37 -8.30
CA LEU A 3 -19.27 10.83 -7.28
C LEU A 3 -19.59 10.08 -5.99
N GLY A 4 -18.60 9.42 -5.38
CA GLY A 4 -18.74 8.83 -4.04
C GLY A 4 -18.64 7.30 -3.97
N ALA A 5 -17.92 6.63 -4.86
CA ALA A 5 -17.37 5.32 -4.49
C ALA A 5 -16.07 5.57 -3.74
N ASN A 6 -16.07 5.39 -2.41
CA ASN A 6 -14.83 5.36 -1.64
C ASN A 6 -13.90 4.35 -2.31
N GLN A 7 -12.75 4.82 -2.83
CA GLN A 7 -11.72 3.95 -3.41
C GLN A 7 -11.41 2.83 -2.41
N SER A 8 -11.31 1.59 -2.88
CA SER A 8 -10.98 0.47 -1.99
C SER A 8 -9.52 0.53 -1.58
N LEU A 9 -9.22 0.01 -0.39
CA LEU A 9 -7.84 -0.02 0.11
C LEU A 9 -6.92 -0.81 -0.84
N GLU A 10 -7.40 -1.93 -1.37
CA GLU A 10 -6.64 -2.73 -2.32
C GLU A 10 -6.28 -1.96 -3.59
N ARG A 11 -7.19 -1.13 -4.12
CA ARG A 11 -6.94 -0.34 -5.32
C ARG A 11 -5.94 0.78 -5.10
N ILE A 12 -5.95 1.41 -3.92
CA ILE A 12 -4.94 2.42 -3.60
C ILE A 12 -3.57 1.77 -3.35
N LEU A 13 -3.53 0.59 -2.72
CA LEU A 13 -2.29 -0.18 -2.55
C LEU A 13 -1.73 -0.66 -3.89
N GLU A 14 -2.58 -1.13 -4.80
CA GLU A 14 -2.20 -1.45 -6.18
C GLU A 14 -1.60 -0.23 -6.88
N SER A 15 -2.28 0.91 -6.80
CA SER A 15 -1.83 2.16 -7.42
C SER A 15 -0.50 2.63 -6.83
N ALA A 16 -0.30 2.50 -5.51
CA ALA A 16 0.94 2.85 -4.83
C ALA A 16 2.13 2.04 -5.38
N ILE A 17 1.91 0.75 -5.64
CA ILE A 17 2.94 -0.13 -6.21
C ILE A 17 3.22 0.18 -7.66
N VAL A 18 2.18 0.45 -8.45
CA VAL A 18 2.35 0.87 -9.84
C VAL A 18 3.17 2.15 -9.94
N VAL A 19 2.88 3.16 -9.10
CA VAL A 19 3.63 4.42 -9.05
C VAL A 19 5.07 4.21 -8.61
N SER A 20 5.30 3.28 -7.67
CA SER A 20 6.62 2.99 -7.11
C SER A 20 7.34 1.85 -7.84
N TRP A 21 6.85 1.44 -9.01
CA TRP A 21 7.33 0.24 -9.69
C TRP A 21 8.83 0.32 -10.01
N ALA A 22 9.31 1.47 -10.48
CA ALA A 22 10.72 1.68 -10.83
C ALA A 22 11.66 1.48 -9.63
N ASP A 23 11.22 1.81 -8.42
CA ASP A 23 12.00 1.64 -7.19
C ASP A 23 12.00 0.18 -6.71
N LEU A 24 10.89 -0.52 -6.93
CA LEU A 24 10.68 -1.91 -6.49
C LEU A 24 11.15 -2.96 -7.51
N MET A 25 11.35 -2.55 -8.76
CA MET A 25 11.73 -3.40 -9.90
C MET A 25 12.80 -2.71 -10.77
N PRO A 26 13.96 -2.35 -10.18
CA PRO A 26 14.97 -1.58 -10.89
C PRO A 26 15.56 -2.38 -12.06
N GLY A 27 15.47 -1.81 -13.26
CA GLY A 27 16.10 -2.37 -14.46
C GLY A 27 15.38 -3.58 -15.07
N THR A 28 14.19 -3.94 -14.59
CA THR A 28 13.44 -5.11 -15.09
C THR A 28 12.09 -4.74 -15.68
N GLN A 29 11.86 -5.17 -16.93
CA GLN A 29 10.59 -4.97 -17.64
C GLN A 29 9.54 -6.02 -17.29
N THR A 30 9.94 -7.09 -16.60
CA THR A 30 9.08 -8.20 -16.21
C THR A 30 9.29 -8.52 -14.74
N GLY A 31 8.22 -8.92 -14.08
CA GLY A 31 8.25 -9.29 -12.67
C GLY A 31 6.85 -9.29 -12.08
N LEU A 32 6.78 -9.70 -10.82
CA LEU A 32 5.54 -9.74 -10.06
C LEU A 32 5.80 -9.16 -8.68
N ILE A 33 4.90 -8.30 -8.22
CA ILE A 33 4.85 -7.86 -6.82
C ILE A 33 3.66 -8.55 -6.17
N HIS A 34 3.84 -9.01 -4.94
CA HIS A 34 2.72 -9.40 -4.09
C HIS A 34 2.66 -8.58 -2.82
N ILE A 35 1.43 -8.25 -2.42
CA ILE A 35 1.12 -7.59 -1.17
C ILE A 35 0.43 -8.61 -0.29
N GLU A 36 1.03 -8.90 0.86
CA GLU A 36 0.39 -9.65 1.94
C GLU A 36 -0.08 -8.66 2.99
N TYR A 37 -1.30 -8.82 3.49
CA TYR A 37 -1.82 -7.99 4.56
C TYR A 37 -2.61 -8.81 5.56
N GLY A 38 -2.59 -8.36 6.81
CA GLY A 38 -3.36 -8.92 7.91
C GLY A 38 -4.13 -7.84 8.63
N PHE A 39 -5.21 -8.24 9.30
CA PHE A 39 -6.09 -7.34 10.02
C PHE A 39 -5.89 -7.48 11.53
N ALA A 40 -5.98 -6.36 12.23
CA ALA A 40 -6.14 -6.34 13.68
C ALA A 40 -7.57 -6.75 14.07
N ALA A 41 -7.78 -7.08 15.35
CA ALA A 41 -9.10 -7.42 15.87
C ALA A 41 -10.16 -6.31 15.68
N GLY A 42 -9.71 -5.05 15.50
CA GLY A 42 -10.57 -3.90 15.20
C GLY A 42 -11.03 -3.77 13.74
N GLY A 43 -10.61 -4.69 12.86
CA GLY A 43 -11.01 -4.70 11.45
C GLY A 43 -10.21 -3.78 10.54
N THR A 44 -9.23 -3.04 11.06
CA THR A 44 -8.22 -2.31 10.25
C THR A 44 -7.04 -3.22 9.92
N LEU A 45 -6.28 -2.90 8.88
CA LEU A 45 -4.99 -3.54 8.63
C LEU A 45 -4.05 -3.32 9.81
N ASP A 46 -3.40 -4.41 10.22
CA ASP A 46 -2.31 -4.41 11.20
C ASP A 46 -0.96 -4.30 10.50
N TYR A 47 -0.81 -4.97 9.36
CA TYR A 47 0.43 -4.97 8.60
C TYR A 47 0.23 -5.10 7.10
N LEU A 48 1.26 -4.66 6.38
CA LEU A 48 1.49 -4.91 4.96
C LEU A 48 2.89 -5.47 4.77
N LYS A 49 3.05 -6.43 3.86
CA LYS A 49 4.34 -6.90 3.37
C LYS A 49 4.32 -6.92 1.85
N PHE A 50 5.30 -6.26 1.26
CA PHE A 50 5.47 -6.17 -0.17
C PHE A 50 6.65 -7.00 -0.56
N TRP A 51 6.43 -7.99 -1.41
CA TRP A 51 7.53 -8.76 -1.96
C TRP A 51 7.57 -8.69 -3.47
N SER A 52 8.80 -8.73 -3.95
CA SER A 52 9.15 -8.59 -5.35
C SER A 52 9.72 -9.90 -5.86
N SER A 53 9.29 -10.31 -7.05
CA SER A 53 9.87 -11.41 -7.81
C SER A 53 10.37 -10.89 -9.15
N ILE A 54 11.64 -10.51 -9.17
CA ILE A 54 12.40 -10.17 -10.37
C ILE A 54 12.85 -11.45 -11.09
N THR A 55 13.44 -12.38 -10.33
CA THR A 55 13.88 -13.68 -10.85
C THR A 55 12.81 -14.73 -10.58
N ARG A 56 12.40 -15.44 -11.63
CA ARG A 56 11.33 -16.44 -11.54
C ARG A 56 11.59 -17.44 -10.41
N GLY A 57 10.62 -17.57 -9.50
CA GLY A 57 10.67 -18.50 -8.37
C GLY A 57 11.41 -17.98 -7.14
N GLN A 58 11.93 -16.75 -7.17
CA GLN A 58 12.51 -16.08 -6.01
C GLN A 58 11.63 -14.90 -5.60
N TRP A 59 11.35 -14.82 -4.30
CA TRP A 59 10.62 -13.72 -3.68
C TRP A 59 11.51 -13.05 -2.66
N LEU A 60 11.67 -11.73 -2.78
CA LEU A 60 12.43 -10.91 -1.85
C LEU A 60 11.50 -9.89 -1.21
N LEU A 61 11.50 -9.82 0.12
CA LEU A 61 10.77 -8.80 0.85
C LEU A 61 11.36 -7.43 0.49
N ALA A 62 10.57 -6.56 -0.12
CA ALA A 62 10.99 -5.22 -0.50
C ALA A 62 10.77 -4.25 0.65
N CYS A 63 9.55 -4.24 1.20
CA CYS A 63 9.24 -3.50 2.40
C CYS A 63 8.09 -4.11 3.17
N GLU A 64 7.98 -3.70 4.43
CA GLU A 64 6.82 -3.98 5.27
C GLU A 64 6.37 -2.70 5.97
N TYR A 65 5.10 -2.65 6.33
CA TYR A 65 4.52 -1.60 7.15
C TYR A 65 3.79 -2.25 8.32
N TRP A 66 4.04 -1.76 9.53
CA TRP A 66 3.33 -2.19 10.74
C TRP A 66 2.60 -1.01 11.37
N MET A 67 1.34 -1.20 11.77
CA MET A 67 0.58 -0.16 12.49
C MET A 67 1.13 0.11 13.89
N SER A 68 1.62 -0.93 14.56
CA SER A 68 2.15 -0.86 15.93
C SER A 68 3.51 -1.53 16.03
N ALA A 69 4.33 -1.02 16.94
CA ALA A 69 5.62 -1.64 17.25
C ALA A 69 5.43 -2.86 18.16
N SER A 70 6.30 -3.85 18.01
CA SER A 70 6.43 -5.00 18.90
C SER A 70 7.91 -5.24 19.21
N THR A 71 8.21 -6.32 19.92
CA THR A 71 9.60 -6.77 20.15
C THR A 71 10.30 -7.23 18.86
N PHE A 72 9.55 -7.51 17.79
CA PHE A 72 10.08 -8.08 16.54
C PHE A 72 10.11 -7.08 15.38
N HIS A 73 9.33 -6.01 15.45
CA HIS A 73 9.21 -5.00 14.38
C HIS A 73 8.88 -3.63 14.96
N SER A 74 9.34 -2.57 14.29
CA SER A 74 8.96 -1.20 14.58
C SER A 74 7.69 -0.80 13.81
N ALA A 75 6.96 0.18 14.33
CA ALA A 75 5.83 0.78 13.62
C ALA A 75 6.30 1.60 12.42
N GLY A 76 5.48 1.67 11.37
CA GLY A 76 5.77 2.36 10.13
C GLY A 76 6.45 1.48 9.07
N VAL A 77 6.95 2.14 8.03
CA VAL A 77 7.56 1.46 6.87
C VAL A 77 9.01 1.09 7.13
N HIS A 78 9.39 -0.12 6.72
CA HIS A 78 10.75 -0.64 6.78
C HIS A 78 11.08 -1.31 5.46
N PHE A 79 12.16 -0.88 4.82
CA PHE A 79 12.67 -1.51 3.61
C PHE A 79 13.73 -2.56 3.94
N HIS A 80 13.78 -3.59 3.11
CA HIS A 80 14.66 -4.75 3.28
C HIS A 80 15.46 -4.97 1.99
N ASN A 81 16.47 -5.84 2.03
CA ASN A 81 17.20 -6.30 0.85
C ASN A 81 17.77 -5.18 -0.06
N GLY A 82 18.08 -4.01 0.50
CA GLY A 82 18.60 -2.84 -0.23
C GLY A 82 17.55 -2.05 -1.02
N TYR A 83 16.27 -2.40 -0.91
CA TYR A 83 15.19 -1.58 -1.47
C TYR A 83 15.07 -0.25 -0.73
N GLN A 84 14.58 0.77 -1.43
CA GLN A 84 14.23 2.07 -0.87
C GLN A 84 13.25 2.76 -1.81
N SER A 85 12.27 3.46 -1.26
CA SER A 85 11.37 4.33 -2.03
C SER A 85 10.74 5.34 -1.10
N GLU A 86 11.16 6.61 -1.23
CA GLU A 86 10.59 7.71 -0.45
C GLU A 86 9.11 7.93 -0.82
N GLY A 87 8.79 7.85 -2.11
CA GLY A 87 7.42 7.95 -2.60
C GLY A 87 6.52 6.88 -1.99
N LEU A 88 6.93 5.61 -2.04
CA LEU A 88 6.16 4.53 -1.44
C LEU A 88 6.01 4.70 0.07
N ALA A 89 7.08 5.07 0.77
CA ALA A 89 7.06 5.32 2.22
C ALA A 89 5.99 6.35 2.59
N HIS A 90 5.94 7.46 1.86
CA HIS A 90 4.98 8.54 2.06
C HIS A 90 3.53 8.09 1.78
N ILE A 91 3.31 7.39 0.67
CA ILE A 91 1.99 6.88 0.29
C ILE A 91 1.49 5.90 1.35
N LEU A 92 2.32 4.92 1.73
CA LEU A 92 1.95 3.91 2.73
C LEU A 92 1.67 4.53 4.09
N GLY A 93 2.50 5.48 4.55
CA GLY A 93 2.24 6.20 5.80
C GLY A 93 0.89 6.89 5.79
N SER A 94 0.56 7.59 4.71
CA SER A 94 -0.71 8.31 4.57
C SER A 94 -1.91 7.37 4.52
N VAL A 95 -1.84 6.33 3.69
CA VAL A 95 -2.92 5.34 3.52
C VAL A 95 -3.16 4.54 4.80
N MET A 96 -2.09 4.07 5.45
CA MET A 96 -2.18 3.23 6.65
C MET A 96 -2.64 3.99 7.89
N GLN A 97 -2.36 5.29 7.99
CA GLN A 97 -2.85 6.14 9.08
C GLN A 97 -4.33 6.53 8.89
N HIS A 98 -4.85 6.49 7.67
CA HIS A 98 -6.20 6.95 7.34
C HIS A 98 -7.03 5.86 6.65
N GLN A 99 -6.88 4.61 7.11
CA GLN A 99 -7.56 3.45 6.51
C GLN A 99 -9.09 3.59 6.46
N THR A 100 -9.68 4.31 7.41
CA THR A 100 -11.13 4.58 7.46
C THR A 100 -11.63 5.47 6.32
N ALA A 101 -10.73 6.16 5.60
CA ALA A 101 -11.07 6.90 4.38
C ALA A 101 -11.27 5.99 3.16
N PHE A 102 -10.92 4.71 3.27
CA PHE A 102 -10.99 3.73 2.20
C PHE A 102 -12.01 2.63 2.52
N SER A 103 -12.56 2.01 1.48
CA SER A 103 -13.37 0.80 1.66
C SER A 103 -12.45 -0.38 1.95
N LEU A 104 -12.49 -0.90 3.17
CA LEU A 104 -11.75 -2.10 3.57
C LEU A 104 -12.40 -3.37 2.97
N PRO A 105 -11.61 -4.40 2.64
CA PRO A 105 -12.15 -5.69 2.25
C PRO A 105 -13.08 -6.22 3.35
N ALA A 106 -14.17 -6.88 2.97
CA ALA A 106 -15.10 -7.51 3.93
C ALA A 106 -14.52 -8.76 4.60
N ASP A 107 -13.23 -9.03 4.39
CA ASP A 107 -12.57 -10.23 4.88
C ASP A 107 -12.40 -10.15 6.39
N LEU A 108 -13.20 -11.00 7.07
CA LEU A 108 -13.34 -11.14 8.52
C LEU A 108 -12.05 -11.64 9.20
N GLY A 109 -10.97 -10.86 9.15
CA GLY A 109 -9.69 -11.19 9.78
C GLY A 109 -8.84 -12.22 9.03
N ARG A 110 -9.14 -12.49 7.74
CA ARG A 110 -8.30 -13.36 6.90
C ARG A 110 -7.13 -12.58 6.34
N GLN A 111 -5.98 -13.25 6.20
CA GLN A 111 -4.86 -12.70 5.47
C GLN A 111 -5.23 -12.59 4.00
N GLY A 112 -5.03 -11.39 3.44
CA GLY A 112 -5.25 -11.12 2.03
C GLY A 112 -3.95 -11.11 1.24
N LEU A 113 -4.08 -11.38 -0.06
CA LEU A 113 -2.97 -11.40 -1.01
C LEU A 113 -3.39 -10.71 -2.29
N LEU A 114 -2.65 -9.66 -2.67
CA LEU A 114 -2.79 -9.01 -3.97
C LEU A 114 -1.55 -9.30 -4.82
N GLN A 115 -1.74 -9.69 -6.08
CA GLN A 115 -0.66 -9.87 -7.04
C GLN A 115 -0.75 -8.83 -8.15
N ILE A 116 0.37 -8.15 -8.40
CA ILE A 116 0.46 -6.99 -9.30
C ILE A 116 1.55 -7.27 -10.34
N PRO A 117 1.19 -7.49 -11.61
CA PRO A 117 2.15 -7.66 -12.69
C PRO A 117 2.78 -6.32 -13.08
N ALA A 118 3.78 -6.36 -13.95
CA ALA A 118 4.39 -5.15 -14.52
C ALA A 118 3.33 -4.23 -15.16
N PRO A 119 3.26 -2.95 -14.74
CA PRO A 119 2.25 -2.03 -15.24
C PRO A 119 2.57 -1.53 -16.64
N THR A 120 1.53 -1.22 -17.39
CA THR A 120 1.60 -0.43 -18.61
C THR A 120 1.81 1.06 -18.32
N GLN A 121 2.19 1.81 -19.35
CA GLN A 121 2.35 3.26 -19.23
C GLN A 121 1.02 3.95 -18.89
N GLU A 122 -0.08 3.47 -19.47
CA GLU A 122 -1.42 3.96 -19.23
C GLU A 122 -1.85 3.70 -17.78
N GLU A 123 -1.65 2.48 -17.27
CA GLU A 123 -1.92 2.13 -15.88
C GLU A 123 -1.09 2.98 -14.92
N SER A 124 0.15 3.30 -15.27
CA SER A 124 1.03 4.16 -14.47
C SER A 124 0.49 5.58 -14.34
N VAL A 125 -0.04 6.15 -15.43
CA VAL A 125 -0.67 7.49 -15.39
C VAL A 125 -1.96 7.47 -14.56
N VAL A 126 -2.79 6.45 -14.73
CA VAL A 126 -4.03 6.29 -13.96
C VAL A 126 -3.74 6.10 -12.47
N ALA A 127 -2.75 5.28 -12.13
CA ALA A 127 -2.34 5.04 -10.74
C ALA A 127 -1.80 6.31 -10.08
N ALA A 128 -0.99 7.10 -10.79
CA ALA A 128 -0.47 8.37 -10.27
C ALA A 128 -1.60 9.37 -9.95
N ALA A 129 -2.59 9.48 -10.84
CA ALA A 129 -3.77 10.31 -10.60
C ALA A 129 -4.60 9.80 -9.41
N SER A 130 -4.80 8.48 -9.33
CA SER A 130 -5.53 7.82 -8.24
C SER A 130 -4.87 8.06 -6.86
N VAL A 131 -3.54 7.91 -6.78
CA VAL A 131 -2.77 8.18 -5.56
C VAL A 131 -2.86 9.65 -5.18
N SER A 132 -2.69 10.56 -6.13
CA SER A 132 -2.76 12.00 -5.86
C SER A 132 -4.12 12.40 -5.29
N GLU A 133 -5.21 11.92 -5.90
CA GLU A 133 -6.57 12.17 -5.41
C GLU A 133 -6.80 11.61 -4.00
N ALA A 134 -6.28 10.42 -3.72
CA ALA A 134 -6.40 9.79 -2.41
C ALA A 134 -5.63 10.56 -1.33
N LEU A 135 -4.41 11.00 -1.62
CA LEU A 135 -3.59 11.78 -0.69
C LEU A 135 -4.20 13.16 -0.43
N ASP A 136 -4.72 13.82 -1.46
CA ASP A 136 -5.42 15.11 -1.32
C ASP A 136 -6.66 14.97 -0.43
N ARG A 137 -7.43 13.89 -0.60
CA ARG A 137 -8.63 13.60 0.21
C ARG A 137 -8.26 13.36 1.67
N VAL A 138 -7.20 12.61 1.93
CA VAL A 138 -6.72 12.30 3.28
C VAL A 138 -6.13 13.55 3.95
N GLY A 139 -5.35 14.36 3.23
CA GLY A 139 -4.78 15.61 3.75
C GLY A 139 -5.82 16.71 3.99
N SER A 140 -6.96 16.66 3.29
CA SER A 140 -8.07 17.60 3.47
C SER A 140 -9.07 17.18 4.57
N ALA A 141 -8.96 15.98 5.12
CA ALA A 141 -9.85 15.53 6.19
C ALA A 141 -9.58 16.36 7.45
N PRO A 142 -10.57 17.10 7.98
CA PRO A 142 -10.36 17.87 9.20
C PRO A 142 -10.04 16.90 10.33
N ALA A 143 -8.94 17.15 11.05
CA ALA A 143 -8.63 16.48 12.31
C ALA A 143 -9.89 16.56 13.19
N GLN A 144 -10.61 15.44 13.35
CA GLN A 144 -11.77 15.39 14.21
C GLN A 144 -11.31 15.73 15.62
N LEU A 145 -11.65 16.95 16.04
CA LEU A 145 -11.48 17.47 17.39
C LEU A 145 -11.99 16.41 18.38
N ALA A 146 -11.06 15.84 19.13
CA ALA A 146 -11.36 15.21 20.40
C ALA A 146 -11.93 16.32 21.30
N VAL A 147 -13.25 16.36 21.43
CA VAL A 147 -13.92 17.16 22.46
C VAL A 147 -13.71 16.42 23.79
N ALA A 148 -13.14 17.16 24.74
CA ALA A 148 -12.84 16.77 26.11
C ALA A 148 -14.09 16.46 26.95
#